data_AF-A0A2A6RIS5-F1
#
_entry.id   AF-A0A2A6RIS5-F1
#
_cell.length_a   1.000
_cell.length_b   1.000
_cell.length_c   1.000
_cell.angle_alpha   90.00
_cell.angle_beta   90.00
_cell.angle_gamma   90.00
#
_symmetry.space_group_name_H-M   'P 1'
#
loop_
_entity.id
_entity.type
_entity.pdbx_description
1 polymer ?
#
loop_
_entity_poly.entity_id
_entity_poly.type
_entity_poly.pdbx_seq_one_letter_code
_entity_poly.pdbx_strand_id
1 'polypeptide(L)'
;MSNWLRFQLELDAASVIDLDTNEQILHVTGRHIIVLIGRLVLPLFSLFTFGLLALYRGTGGGFVVTGVGVQPGFDLINWLWMVFIVTLSLIWIALWVRGAQTRQARIILSMIIATSVLLIYFRSIGGRIFYHDPQMFAGQALDWINLILLGLTLLSGISVLFTSYDWLNDELILTNQRVIYDNDQVIIPLLLERRQQQQIFLEDVQDVGASTETYAKHLLGYGTVRVKSARINGDIVFESASEPMLMQQKIMGQVRALRKAMSDDNYVRLVADHIYGQKMANQRPSPMMRKTTVWRWLNWLIPNNPEIDEQSSMLTWRPHWLFLLQGLIGPFVWLGLGLLTLLIGANLLLPSPLFLGGATFVVLLVFVLWAAWQWEDYRNDLYILTPEKIIDIEKKPFGPEDRREAGLGAVNNISSQTTYISNLLGYGDVVVTTAGGGGAFTFCRVPRPRDVVAKITEYNVRFKRADKNRSLNDMLGLLRHYHDAQLEREEINRPTL
;
A
#
# COMPACT_ATOMS: atom_id res chain seq x y z
N MET A 1 -16.72 24.13 -5.36
CA MET A 1 -16.28 23.39 -6.57
C MET A 1 -17.05 23.94 -7.78
N SER A 2 -16.43 24.17 -8.95
CA SER A 2 -17.16 24.72 -10.10
C SER A 2 -18.18 23.70 -10.62
N ASN A 3 -19.37 24.15 -11.05
CA ASN A 3 -20.41 23.26 -11.60
C ASN A 3 -19.90 22.38 -12.76
N TRP A 4 -18.89 22.88 -13.49
CA TRP A 4 -18.22 22.15 -14.57
C TRP A 4 -17.44 20.91 -14.09
N LEU A 5 -16.67 21.02 -12.99
CA LEU A 5 -15.93 19.87 -12.43
C LEU A 5 -16.89 18.79 -11.92
N ARG A 6 -17.97 19.20 -11.28
CA ARG A 6 -18.99 18.27 -10.77
C ARG A 6 -19.69 17.52 -11.91
N PHE A 7 -19.99 18.21 -13.01
CA PHE A 7 -20.58 17.59 -14.20
C PHE A 7 -19.64 16.58 -14.87
N GLN A 8 -18.33 16.88 -14.93
CA GLN A 8 -17.34 15.92 -15.44
C GLN A 8 -17.25 14.66 -14.58
N LEU A 9 -17.22 14.81 -13.25
CA LEU A 9 -17.22 13.66 -12.33
C LEU A 9 -18.50 12.81 -12.45
N GLU A 10 -19.67 13.44 -12.57
CA GLU A 10 -20.93 12.71 -12.73
C GLU A 10 -21.00 11.95 -14.07
N LEU A 11 -20.41 12.48 -15.15
CA LEU A 11 -20.33 11.79 -16.44
C LEU A 11 -19.35 10.62 -16.41
N ASP A 12 -18.17 10.81 -15.80
CA ASP A 12 -17.15 9.76 -15.69
C ASP A 12 -17.68 8.60 -14.84
N ALA A 13 -18.21 8.90 -13.65
CA ALA A 13 -18.84 7.93 -12.76
C ALA A 13 -19.98 7.13 -13.45
N ALA A 14 -20.79 7.77 -14.30
CA ALA A 14 -21.88 7.11 -15.03
C ALA A 14 -21.38 6.20 -16.16
N SER A 15 -20.21 6.47 -16.74
CA SER A 15 -19.64 5.68 -17.83
C SER A 15 -18.81 4.49 -17.36
N VAL A 16 -18.37 4.53 -16.09
CA VAL A 16 -17.38 3.59 -15.52
C VAL A 16 -18.03 2.46 -14.69
N ILE A 17 -19.25 2.66 -14.19
CA ILE A 17 -19.91 1.71 -13.27
C ILE A 17 -20.96 0.90 -14.03
N ASP A 18 -20.81 -0.44 -14.05
CA ASP A 18 -21.91 -1.37 -14.33
C ASP A 18 -22.92 -1.28 -13.16
N LEU A 19 -23.82 -0.30 -13.27
CA LEU A 19 -24.93 -0.10 -12.38
C LEU A 19 -25.92 -1.26 -12.58
N ASP A 20 -26.32 -1.92 -11.50
CA ASP A 20 -27.44 -2.85 -11.57
C ASP A 20 -28.71 -2.10 -12.03
N THR A 21 -29.69 -2.81 -12.59
CA THR A 21 -30.93 -2.23 -13.17
C THR A 21 -31.71 -1.29 -12.24
N ASN A 22 -31.49 -1.37 -10.92
CA ASN A 22 -32.08 -0.49 -9.90
C ASN A 22 -31.05 0.36 -9.12
N GLU A 23 -29.77 0.39 -9.53
CA GLU A 23 -28.72 1.15 -8.86
C GLU A 23 -28.64 2.58 -9.41
N GLN A 24 -28.63 3.58 -8.52
CA GLN A 24 -28.56 5.00 -8.90
C GLN A 24 -27.46 5.72 -8.12
N ILE A 25 -26.73 6.61 -8.81
CA ILE A 25 -25.71 7.48 -8.21
C ILE A 25 -26.41 8.61 -7.46
N LEU A 26 -26.20 8.68 -6.16
CA LEU A 26 -26.79 9.71 -5.29
C LEU A 26 -25.86 10.92 -5.13
N HIS A 27 -24.56 10.68 -5.04
CA HIS A 27 -23.58 11.74 -4.90
C HIS A 27 -22.16 11.27 -5.28
N VAL A 28 -21.40 12.18 -5.88
CA VAL A 28 -19.98 11.98 -6.19
C VAL A 28 -19.18 13.10 -5.53
N THR A 29 -18.04 12.75 -4.96
CA THR A 29 -17.11 13.67 -4.30
C THR A 29 -15.70 13.40 -4.77
N GLY A 30 -15.11 14.36 -5.49
CA GLY A 30 -13.70 14.33 -5.92
C GLY A 30 -12.77 15.01 -4.92
N ARG A 31 -11.47 14.97 -5.21
CA ARG A 31 -10.45 15.70 -4.44
C ARG A 31 -10.57 17.21 -4.59
N HIS A 32 -10.21 17.95 -3.54
CA HIS A 32 -10.25 19.41 -3.56
C HIS A 32 -9.12 20.01 -4.42
N ILE A 33 -9.39 21.14 -5.09
CA ILE A 33 -8.44 21.80 -6.01
C ILE A 33 -7.16 22.29 -5.32
N ILE A 34 -7.21 22.57 -4.03
CA ILE A 34 -6.03 22.98 -3.26
C ILE A 34 -4.93 21.91 -3.26
N VAL A 35 -5.33 20.63 -3.35
CA VAL A 35 -4.41 19.49 -3.43
C VAL A 35 -3.70 19.49 -4.78
N LEU A 36 -4.45 19.74 -5.86
CA LEU A 36 -3.87 19.89 -7.19
C LEU A 36 -2.84 21.02 -7.19
N ILE A 37 -3.19 22.19 -6.67
CA ILE A 37 -2.27 23.33 -6.59
C ILE A 37 -1.01 22.93 -5.82
N GLY A 38 -1.15 22.34 -4.63
CA GLY A 38 -0.02 21.92 -3.79
C GLY A 38 0.88 20.89 -4.48
N ARG A 39 0.30 19.89 -5.15
CA ARG A 39 1.06 18.87 -5.90
C ARG A 39 1.71 19.44 -7.17
N LEU A 40 1.10 20.45 -7.78
CA LEU A 40 1.61 21.10 -8.98
C LEU A 40 2.73 22.12 -8.71
N VAL A 41 2.91 22.61 -7.48
CA VAL A 41 3.96 23.61 -7.16
C VAL A 41 5.34 23.15 -7.64
N LEU A 42 5.74 21.93 -7.27
CA LEU A 42 7.06 21.40 -7.62
C LEU A 42 7.24 21.18 -9.14
N PRO A 43 6.35 20.46 -9.86
CA PRO A 43 6.50 20.23 -11.28
C PRO A 43 6.30 21.50 -12.12
N LEU A 44 5.48 22.47 -11.68
CA LEU A 44 5.41 23.78 -12.32
C LEU A 44 6.69 24.57 -12.09
N PHE A 45 7.22 24.59 -10.86
CA PHE A 45 8.47 25.30 -10.57
C PHE A 45 9.63 24.73 -11.37
N SER A 46 9.77 23.40 -11.50
CA SER A 46 10.79 22.79 -12.34
C SER A 46 10.56 23.08 -13.83
N LEU A 47 9.31 23.06 -14.31
CA LEU A 47 8.98 23.39 -15.69
C LEU A 47 9.37 24.83 -16.03
N PHE A 48 9.02 25.78 -15.16
CA PHE A 48 9.41 27.18 -15.33
C PHE A 48 10.92 27.36 -15.23
N THR A 49 11.57 26.73 -14.24
CA THR A 49 13.02 26.90 -14.03
C THR A 49 13.82 26.33 -15.19
N PHE A 50 13.58 25.08 -15.59
CA PHE A 50 14.28 24.47 -16.71
C PHE A 50 13.91 25.11 -18.05
N GLY A 51 12.64 25.46 -18.24
CA GLY A 51 12.17 26.14 -19.44
C GLY A 51 12.79 27.52 -19.61
N LEU A 52 12.84 28.33 -18.55
CA LEU A 52 13.48 29.64 -18.58
C LEU A 52 14.99 29.54 -18.82
N LEU A 53 15.67 28.58 -18.19
CA LEU A 53 17.10 28.34 -18.41
C LEU A 53 17.39 27.87 -19.85
N ALA A 54 16.53 27.01 -20.41
CA ALA A 54 16.65 26.55 -21.79
C ALA A 54 16.41 27.69 -22.79
N LEU A 55 15.41 28.55 -22.55
CA LEU A 55 15.14 29.73 -23.39
C LEU A 55 16.27 30.76 -23.28
N TYR A 56 16.77 31.01 -22.08
CA TYR A 56 17.91 31.90 -21.87
C TYR A 56 19.16 31.40 -22.61
N ARG A 57 19.46 30.11 -22.52
CA ARG A 57 20.58 29.52 -23.27
C ARG A 57 20.34 29.50 -24.77
N GLY A 58 19.11 29.19 -25.18
CA GLY A 58 18.69 29.17 -26.57
C GLY A 58 18.79 30.53 -27.26
N THR A 59 18.67 31.64 -26.53
CA THR A 59 18.81 33.01 -27.06
C THR A 59 20.27 33.51 -27.12
N GLY A 60 21.25 32.68 -26.75
CA GLY A 60 22.68 33.05 -26.69
C GLY A 60 23.17 33.40 -25.27
N GLY A 61 22.41 33.02 -24.24
CA GLY A 61 22.78 33.17 -22.84
C GLY A 61 23.81 32.12 -22.38
N GLY A 62 25.01 32.56 -22.05
CA GLY A 62 26.04 31.76 -21.40
C GLY A 62 25.87 31.74 -19.88
N PHE A 63 26.09 30.56 -19.27
CA PHE A 63 26.28 30.40 -17.83
C PHE A 63 27.78 30.34 -17.55
N VAL A 64 28.25 31.10 -16.54
CA VAL A 64 29.64 31.00 -16.04
C VAL A 64 30.66 31.21 -17.18
N VAL A 65 30.63 32.38 -17.82
CA VAL A 65 31.52 32.71 -18.94
C VAL A 65 32.75 33.45 -18.42
N THR A 66 33.95 32.98 -18.79
CA THR A 66 35.23 33.59 -18.44
C THR A 66 35.75 34.47 -19.58
N GLY A 67 36.45 35.57 -19.26
CA GLY A 67 37.20 36.35 -20.25
C GLY A 67 36.42 37.39 -21.07
N VAL A 68 35.24 37.81 -20.61
CA VAL A 68 34.32 38.68 -21.41
C VAL A 68 34.27 40.15 -20.97
N GLY A 69 35.23 40.61 -20.15
CA GLY A 69 35.30 42.04 -19.79
C GLY A 69 36.46 42.38 -18.86
N VAL A 70 36.78 43.68 -18.81
CA VAL A 70 37.76 44.27 -17.87
C VAL A 70 37.33 43.95 -16.43
N GLN A 71 38.32 43.66 -15.56
CA GLN A 71 38.14 43.44 -14.13
C GLN A 71 37.24 44.55 -13.57
N PRO A 72 35.97 44.26 -13.22
CA PRO A 72 35.18 45.23 -12.48
C PRO A 72 35.87 45.36 -11.12
N GLY A 73 35.99 46.58 -10.62
CA GLY A 73 36.29 46.76 -9.20
C GLY A 73 35.20 46.12 -8.33
N PHE A 74 35.22 46.40 -7.03
CA PHE A 74 34.12 46.00 -6.14
C PHE A 74 32.82 46.76 -6.52
N ASP A 75 32.03 46.19 -7.43
CA ASP A 75 30.74 46.73 -7.86
C ASP A 75 29.67 46.63 -6.76
N LEU A 76 28.58 47.40 -6.89
CA LEU A 76 27.39 47.34 -6.04
C LEU A 76 26.83 45.91 -5.87
N ILE A 77 26.91 45.09 -6.93
CA ILE A 77 26.49 43.68 -6.90
C ILE A 77 27.37 42.85 -5.95
N ASN A 78 28.69 43.08 -5.93
CA ASN A 78 29.59 42.39 -5.00
C ASN A 78 29.28 42.80 -3.56
N TRP A 79 28.94 44.08 -3.35
CA TRP A 79 28.48 44.58 -2.04
C TRP A 79 27.17 43.92 -1.58
N LEU A 80 26.18 43.77 -2.46
CA LEU A 80 24.93 43.07 -2.13
C LEU A 80 25.17 41.60 -1.76
N TRP A 81 26.04 40.90 -2.50
CA TRP A 81 26.42 39.52 -2.18
C TRP A 81 27.17 39.40 -0.85
N MET A 82 28.06 40.36 -0.54
CA MET A 82 28.74 40.42 0.76
C MET A 82 27.76 40.64 1.90
N VAL A 83 26.82 41.59 1.76
CA VAL A 83 25.77 41.82 2.75
C VAL A 83 24.92 40.56 2.95
N PHE A 84 24.53 39.90 1.85
CA PHE A 84 23.78 38.65 1.88
C PHE A 84 24.51 37.55 2.67
N ILE A 85 25.80 37.33 2.39
CA ILE A 85 26.64 36.36 3.10
C ILE A 85 26.76 36.72 4.60
N VAL A 86 26.93 38.00 4.93
CA VAL A 86 26.99 38.46 6.32
C VAL A 86 25.67 38.17 7.05
N THR A 87 24.52 38.46 6.43
CA THR A 87 23.21 38.11 7.01
C THR A 87 23.03 36.60 7.20
N LEU A 88 23.39 35.79 6.20
CA LEU A 88 23.32 34.33 6.32
C LEU A 88 24.27 33.79 7.40
N SER A 89 25.45 34.39 7.54
CA SER A 89 26.42 34.02 8.59
C SER A 89 25.92 34.38 9.98
N LEU A 90 25.25 35.54 10.14
CA LEU A 90 24.60 35.93 11.40
C LEU A 90 23.45 34.97 11.76
N ILE A 91 22.63 34.58 10.77
CA ILE A 91 21.57 33.57 10.97
C ILE A 91 22.18 32.22 11.34
N TRP A 92 23.28 31.82 10.70
CA TRP A 92 23.99 30.59 11.01
C TRP A 92 24.52 30.58 12.45
N ILE A 93 25.12 31.68 12.92
CA ILE A 93 25.59 31.87 14.31
C ILE A 93 24.40 31.81 15.28
N ALA A 94 23.30 32.49 14.97
CA ALA A 94 22.09 32.47 15.81
C ALA A 94 21.49 31.05 15.93
N LEU A 95 21.52 30.27 14.84
CA LEU A 95 21.08 28.87 14.84
C LEU A 95 22.04 27.94 15.57
N TRP A 96 23.34 28.29 15.64
CA TRP A 96 24.33 27.53 16.39
C TRP A 96 24.11 27.63 17.90
N VAL A 97 23.76 28.82 18.39
CA VAL A 97 23.41 29.04 19.81
C VAL A 97 22.15 28.26 20.23
N ARG A 98 21.22 27.98 19.30
CA ARG A 98 19.96 27.25 19.56
C ARG A 98 20.08 25.72 19.70
N GLY A 99 21.28 25.13 19.58
CA GLY A 99 21.53 23.71 19.91
C GLY A 99 21.29 22.69 18.78
N ALA A 100 21.08 21.41 19.15
CA ALA A 100 21.20 20.26 18.21
C ALA A 100 20.05 20.10 17.21
N GLN A 101 18.84 20.63 17.49
CA GLN A 101 17.67 20.51 16.60
C GLN A 101 17.83 21.27 15.26
N THR A 102 18.77 22.21 15.15
CA THR A 102 18.99 23.02 13.93
C THR A 102 20.11 22.51 13.03
N ARG A 103 20.62 21.28 13.27
CA ARG A 103 21.82 20.75 12.57
C ARG A 103 21.65 20.72 11.04
N GLN A 104 20.49 20.26 10.54
CA GLN A 104 20.23 20.22 9.10
C GLN A 104 20.20 21.61 8.47
N ALA A 105 19.51 22.57 9.10
CA ALA A 105 19.46 23.96 8.64
C ALA A 105 20.85 24.62 8.60
N ARG A 106 21.72 24.34 9.59
CA ARG A 106 23.11 24.85 9.60
C ARG A 106 23.97 24.28 8.48
N ILE A 107 23.81 23.00 8.15
CA ILE A 107 24.53 22.38 7.04
C ILE A 107 24.10 23.01 5.71
N ILE A 108 22.79 23.15 5.49
CA ILE A 108 22.24 23.79 4.29
C ILE A 108 22.74 25.23 4.16
N LEU A 109 22.67 26.02 5.24
CA LEU A 109 23.18 27.39 5.26
C LEU A 109 24.69 27.48 5.01
N SER A 110 25.49 26.58 5.59
CA SER A 110 26.94 26.55 5.34
C SER A 110 27.27 26.22 3.88
N MET A 111 26.49 25.35 3.24
CA MET A 111 26.63 25.02 1.83
C MET A 111 26.27 26.24 0.96
N ILE A 112 25.17 26.94 1.26
CA ILE A 112 24.75 28.16 0.56
C ILE A 112 25.80 29.28 0.71
N ILE A 113 26.36 29.47 1.91
CA ILE A 113 27.42 30.45 2.18
C ILE A 113 28.67 30.10 1.36
N ALA A 114 29.12 28.84 1.40
CA ALA A 114 30.28 28.38 0.65
C ALA A 114 30.11 28.58 -0.86
N THR A 115 28.95 28.22 -1.42
CA THR A 115 28.63 28.45 -2.83
C THR A 115 28.61 29.94 -3.17
N SER A 116 28.06 30.80 -2.30
CA SER A 116 28.01 32.25 -2.51
C SER A 116 29.41 32.88 -2.49
N VAL A 117 30.29 32.46 -1.57
CA VAL A 117 31.69 32.90 -1.52
C VAL A 117 32.44 32.48 -2.80
N LEU A 118 32.22 31.26 -3.28
CA LEU A 118 32.81 30.76 -4.51
C LEU A 118 32.34 31.56 -5.73
N LEU A 119 31.07 31.97 -5.77
CA LEU A 119 30.52 32.82 -6.83
C LEU A 119 31.13 34.23 -6.83
N ILE A 120 31.36 34.84 -5.65
CA ILE A 120 32.07 36.12 -5.54
C ILE A 120 33.52 35.97 -6.04
N TYR A 121 34.20 34.91 -5.63
CA TYR A 121 35.56 34.63 -6.08
C TYR A 121 35.64 34.46 -7.60
N PHE A 122 34.73 33.67 -8.18
CA PHE A 122 34.62 33.50 -9.64
C PHE A 122 34.38 34.83 -10.36
N ARG A 123 33.53 35.70 -9.80
CA ARG A 123 33.27 37.04 -10.34
C ARG A 123 34.48 37.95 -10.23
N SER A 124 35.27 37.85 -9.15
CA SER A 124 36.49 38.64 -8.94
C SER A 124 37.60 38.33 -9.95
N ILE A 125 37.62 37.11 -10.50
CA ILE A 125 38.55 36.69 -11.56
C ILE A 125 38.11 37.21 -12.96
N GLY A 126 36.99 37.93 -13.04
CA GLY A 126 36.43 38.45 -14.29
C GLY A 126 35.42 37.50 -14.95
N GLY A 127 34.94 36.49 -14.22
CA GLY A 127 33.84 35.62 -14.67
C GLY A 127 32.47 36.31 -14.57
N ARG A 128 31.60 36.12 -15.55
CA ARG A 128 30.20 36.58 -15.51
C ARG A 128 29.27 35.38 -15.41
N ILE A 129 28.33 35.44 -14.46
CA ILE A 129 27.40 34.33 -14.17
C ILE A 129 26.32 34.24 -15.27
N PHE A 130 25.77 35.40 -15.66
CA PHE A 130 24.86 35.55 -16.78
C PHE A 130 25.51 36.49 -17.79
N TYR A 131 25.81 35.97 -18.98
CA TYR A 131 26.29 36.77 -20.11
C TYR A 131 25.42 36.44 -21.33
N HIS A 132 25.01 37.45 -22.09
CA HIS A 132 24.18 37.27 -23.27
C HIS A 132 24.97 37.69 -24.51
N ASP A 133 25.25 36.74 -25.39
CA ASP A 133 25.93 36.97 -26.67
C ASP A 133 25.05 36.50 -27.83
N PRO A 134 24.50 37.42 -28.64
CA PRO A 134 23.68 37.07 -29.80
C PRO A 134 24.42 36.18 -30.82
N GLN A 135 25.75 36.20 -30.85
CA GLN A 135 26.54 35.43 -31.81
C GLN A 135 26.66 33.94 -31.43
N MET A 136 26.42 33.58 -30.17
CA MET A 136 26.50 32.19 -29.68
C MET A 136 25.21 31.39 -29.91
N PHE A 137 24.14 32.04 -30.40
CA PHE A 137 22.82 31.47 -30.64
C PHE A 137 22.86 30.17 -31.46
N ALA A 138 23.55 30.17 -32.62
CA ALA A 138 23.52 29.06 -33.57
C ALA A 138 24.17 27.78 -33.02
N GLY A 139 25.12 27.89 -32.09
CA GLY A 139 25.82 26.74 -31.48
C GLY A 139 25.18 26.25 -30.17
N GLN A 140 24.55 27.15 -29.41
CA GLN A 140 24.03 26.83 -28.07
C GLN A 140 22.58 26.32 -28.07
N ALA A 141 21.81 26.59 -29.12
CA ALA A 141 20.42 26.14 -29.22
C ALA A 141 20.28 24.60 -29.23
N LEU A 142 21.23 23.87 -29.82
CA LEU A 142 21.23 22.40 -29.90
C LEU A 142 22.40 21.75 -29.14
N ASP A 143 23.07 22.50 -28.26
CA ASP A 143 24.10 21.97 -27.38
C ASP A 143 23.53 20.90 -26.43
N TRP A 144 24.34 19.90 -26.05
CA TRP A 144 23.91 18.80 -25.17
C TRP A 144 23.35 19.30 -23.84
N ILE A 145 23.88 20.40 -23.31
CA ILE A 145 23.35 21.04 -22.10
C ILE A 145 21.93 21.57 -22.33
N ASN A 146 21.68 22.24 -23.47
CA ASN A 146 20.35 22.74 -23.78
C ASN A 146 19.37 21.60 -24.08
N LEU A 147 19.83 20.53 -24.74
CA LEU A 147 19.03 19.32 -24.97
C LEU A 147 18.63 18.65 -23.65
N ILE A 148 19.53 18.58 -22.66
CA ILE A 148 19.20 18.08 -21.32
C ILE A 148 18.15 18.96 -20.65
N LEU A 149 18.31 20.30 -20.70
CA LEU A 149 17.33 21.24 -20.11
C LEU A 149 15.96 21.14 -20.79
N LEU A 150 15.92 21.02 -22.12
CA LEU A 150 14.69 20.79 -22.88
C LEU A 150 14.05 19.44 -22.52
N GLY A 151 14.86 18.38 -22.38
CA GLY A 151 14.40 17.07 -21.94
C GLY A 151 13.79 17.11 -20.53
N LEU A 152 14.44 17.79 -19.59
CA LEU A 152 13.91 18.01 -18.24
C LEU A 152 12.64 18.85 -18.24
N THR A 153 12.55 19.87 -19.10
CA THR A 153 11.34 20.68 -19.27
C THR A 153 10.19 19.83 -19.77
N LEU A 154 10.43 18.97 -20.76
CA LEU A 154 9.44 18.05 -21.30
C LEU A 154 8.99 17.02 -20.25
N LEU A 155 9.92 16.44 -19.50
CA LEU A 155 9.63 15.51 -18.40
C LEU A 155 8.80 16.18 -17.30
N SER A 156 9.11 17.43 -16.97
CA SER A 156 8.33 18.25 -16.04
C SER A 156 6.92 18.52 -16.56
N GLY A 157 6.77 18.78 -17.87
CA GLY A 157 5.47 18.96 -18.52
C GLY A 157 4.61 17.70 -18.47
N ILE A 158 5.22 16.54 -18.75
CA ILE A 158 4.56 15.23 -18.58
C ILE A 158 4.14 15.03 -17.13
N SER A 159 4.99 15.39 -16.15
CA SER A 159 4.66 15.28 -14.73
C SER A 159 3.48 16.17 -14.33
N VAL A 160 3.35 17.38 -14.88
CA VAL A 160 2.19 18.27 -14.67
C VAL A 160 0.91 17.63 -15.22
N LEU A 161 0.96 17.10 -16.45
CA LEU A 161 -0.19 16.42 -17.06
C LEU A 161 -0.61 15.20 -16.22
N PHE A 162 0.35 14.38 -15.82
CA PHE A 162 0.11 13.19 -15.01
C PHE A 162 -0.53 13.53 -13.66
N THR A 163 0.04 14.51 -12.94
CA THR A 163 -0.49 14.96 -11.65
C THR A 163 -1.91 15.52 -11.77
N SER A 164 -2.19 16.20 -12.88
CA SER A 164 -3.53 16.75 -13.15
C SER A 164 -4.54 15.65 -13.46
N TYR A 165 -4.14 14.62 -14.21
CA TYR A 165 -4.97 13.46 -14.53
C TYR A 165 -5.28 12.62 -13.28
N ASP A 166 -4.25 12.28 -12.48
CA ASP A 166 -4.41 11.59 -11.18
C ASP A 166 -5.40 12.32 -10.25
N TRP A 167 -5.30 13.64 -10.17
CA TRP A 167 -6.21 14.43 -9.34
C TRP A 167 -7.65 14.47 -9.87
N LEU A 168 -7.85 14.41 -11.18
CA LEU A 168 -9.18 14.43 -11.80
C LEU A 168 -9.95 13.12 -11.58
N ASN A 169 -9.24 11.99 -11.59
CA ASN A 169 -9.85 10.66 -11.58
C ASN A 169 -10.09 10.09 -10.17
N ASP A 170 -9.48 10.67 -9.14
CA ASP A 170 -9.67 10.19 -7.76
C ASP A 170 -11.01 10.66 -7.18
N GLU A 171 -11.99 9.76 -7.13
CA GLU A 171 -13.35 10.05 -6.68
C GLU A 171 -13.97 9.03 -5.72
N LEU A 172 -14.85 9.54 -4.86
CA LEU A 172 -15.68 8.77 -3.96
C LEU A 172 -17.15 8.90 -4.36
N ILE A 173 -17.75 7.78 -4.74
CA ILE A 173 -19.10 7.68 -5.27
C ILE A 173 -20.01 7.01 -4.24
N LEU A 174 -21.17 7.61 -3.98
CA LEU A 174 -22.25 7.04 -3.19
C LEU A 174 -23.39 6.63 -4.11
N THR A 175 -23.70 5.34 -4.13
CA THR A 175 -24.90 4.79 -4.76
C THR A 175 -25.97 4.49 -3.71
N ASN A 176 -27.16 4.09 -4.16
CA ASN A 176 -28.24 3.64 -3.27
C ASN A 176 -27.94 2.31 -2.54
N GLN A 177 -26.96 1.52 -3.00
CA GLN A 177 -26.61 0.21 -2.41
C GLN A 177 -25.20 0.15 -1.81
N ARG A 178 -24.23 0.90 -2.34
CA ARG A 178 -22.82 0.83 -1.95
C ARG A 178 -22.13 2.19 -2.03
N VAL A 179 -20.99 2.28 -1.34
CA VAL A 179 -20.00 3.33 -1.50
C VAL A 179 -18.86 2.75 -2.32
N ILE A 180 -18.49 3.43 -3.39
CA ILE A 180 -17.42 3.03 -4.29
C ILE A 180 -16.33 4.09 -4.18
N TYR A 181 -15.11 3.64 -3.92
CA TYR A 181 -13.91 4.46 -4.03
C TYR A 181 -13.15 3.96 -5.25
N ASP A 182 -13.05 4.81 -6.27
CA ASP A 182 -12.20 4.54 -7.43
C ASP A 182 -10.85 5.23 -7.23
N ASN A 183 -9.79 4.45 -7.40
CA ASN A 183 -8.41 4.91 -7.24
C ASN A 183 -7.65 4.46 -8.49
N ASP A 184 -7.56 5.36 -9.45
CA ASP A 184 -6.89 5.14 -10.71
C ASP A 184 -5.39 5.41 -10.54
N GLN A 185 -4.64 4.38 -10.15
CA GLN A 185 -3.18 4.45 -10.20
C GLN A 185 -2.73 4.34 -11.66
N VAL A 186 -2.48 5.49 -12.27
CA VAL A 186 -2.01 5.58 -13.65
C VAL A 186 -0.50 5.37 -13.64
N ILE A 187 0.01 4.43 -14.45
CA ILE A 187 1.46 4.26 -14.63
C ILE A 187 1.89 4.92 -15.96
N ILE A 188 1.03 4.85 -16.99
CA ILE A 188 1.21 5.51 -18.30
C ILE A 188 -0.20 5.83 -18.86
N PRO A 189 -0.52 7.10 -19.19
CA PRO A 189 -1.79 7.41 -19.85
C PRO A 189 -1.79 6.71 -21.22
N LEU A 190 -2.85 5.94 -21.50
CA LEU A 190 -3.12 5.21 -22.76
C LEU A 190 -2.60 3.76 -22.93
N LEU A 191 -1.74 3.20 -22.05
CA LEU A 191 -1.18 1.84 -22.27
C LEU A 191 -1.43 0.84 -21.14
N LEU A 192 -1.44 1.25 -19.88
CA LEU A 192 -1.71 0.37 -18.73
C LEU A 192 -2.43 1.14 -17.62
N GLU A 193 -3.76 1.11 -17.64
CA GLU A 193 -4.62 1.55 -16.54
C GLU A 193 -4.90 0.34 -15.65
N ARG A 194 -4.56 0.41 -14.35
CA ARG A 194 -4.94 -0.61 -13.36
C ARG A 194 -5.92 0.01 -12.37
N ARG A 195 -7.21 -0.09 -12.68
CA ARG A 195 -8.26 0.38 -11.79
C ARG A 195 -8.33 -0.49 -10.55
N GLN A 196 -8.23 0.10 -9.37
CA GLN A 196 -8.42 -0.58 -8.10
C GLN A 196 -9.65 -0.03 -7.40
N GLN A 197 -10.82 -0.47 -7.82
CA GLN A 197 -12.08 -0.09 -7.19
C GLN A 197 -12.27 -0.80 -5.85
N GLN A 198 -12.45 -0.01 -4.79
CA GLN A 198 -12.85 -0.50 -3.48
C GLN A 198 -14.35 -0.23 -3.29
N GLN A 199 -15.12 -1.27 -2.96
CA GLN A 199 -16.57 -1.17 -2.86
C GLN A 199 -17.03 -1.68 -1.49
N ILE A 200 -17.82 -0.87 -0.79
CA ILE A 200 -18.45 -1.21 0.48
C ILE A 200 -19.96 -1.14 0.31
N PHE A 201 -20.67 -2.23 0.55
CA PHE A 201 -22.13 -2.20 0.60
C PHE A 201 -22.61 -1.43 1.82
N LEU A 202 -23.67 -0.63 1.66
CA LEU A 202 -24.20 0.23 2.73
C LEU A 202 -24.69 -0.57 3.95
N GLU A 203 -25.11 -1.83 3.76
CA GLU A 203 -25.45 -2.76 4.85
C GLU A 203 -24.26 -3.08 5.75
N ASP A 204 -23.04 -3.06 5.20
CA ASP A 204 -21.81 -3.39 5.91
C ASP A 204 -21.14 -2.14 6.51
N VAL A 205 -21.65 -0.94 6.26
CA VAL A 205 -21.08 0.30 6.83
C VAL A 205 -21.41 0.40 8.32
N GLN A 206 -20.37 0.43 9.15
CA GLN A 206 -20.50 0.56 10.61
C GLN A 206 -20.56 2.02 11.04
N ASP A 207 -19.58 2.80 10.58
CA ASP A 207 -19.35 4.18 10.97
C ASP A 207 -18.74 4.97 9.80
N VAL A 208 -19.00 6.27 9.78
CA VAL A 208 -18.51 7.20 8.76
C VAL A 208 -18.08 8.45 9.48
N GLY A 209 -16.78 8.68 9.52
CA GLY A 209 -16.18 9.88 10.08
C GLY A 209 -15.75 10.83 8.97
N ALA A 210 -16.04 12.13 9.14
CA ALA A 210 -15.35 13.18 8.41
C ALA A 210 -14.54 14.02 9.39
N SER A 211 -13.29 14.34 9.04
CA SER A 211 -12.47 15.24 9.85
C SER A 211 -11.82 16.33 9.01
N THR A 212 -11.85 17.54 9.57
CA THR A 212 -11.07 18.69 9.11
C THR A 212 -10.06 19.02 10.21
N GLU A 213 -8.84 18.50 10.09
CA GLU A 213 -7.81 18.55 11.15
C GLU A 213 -7.35 19.96 11.53
N THR A 214 -7.60 20.97 10.69
CA THR A 214 -7.10 22.33 10.87
C THR A 214 -8.17 23.34 10.49
N TYR A 215 -8.20 24.51 11.16
CA TYR A 215 -9.11 25.61 10.82
C TYR A 215 -9.03 26.04 9.35
N ALA A 216 -7.82 26.07 8.77
CA ALA A 216 -7.63 26.35 7.36
C ALA A 216 -8.34 25.32 6.44
N LYS A 217 -8.27 24.03 6.80
CA LYS A 217 -8.96 22.95 6.07
C LYS A 217 -10.49 23.11 6.16
N HIS A 218 -10.98 23.51 7.33
CA HIS A 218 -12.41 23.77 7.55
C HIS A 218 -12.92 24.96 6.73
N LEU A 219 -12.21 26.09 6.76
CA LEU A 219 -12.57 27.29 5.99
C LEU A 219 -12.57 27.04 4.47
N LEU A 220 -11.60 26.26 4.01
CA LEU A 220 -11.47 25.88 2.59
C LEU A 220 -12.38 24.71 2.18
N GLY A 221 -13.13 24.12 3.12
CA GLY A 221 -14.12 23.09 2.83
C GLY A 221 -13.56 21.76 2.33
N TYR A 222 -12.36 21.35 2.78
CA TYR A 222 -11.78 20.05 2.42
C TYR A 222 -11.26 19.29 3.64
N GLY A 223 -11.28 17.97 3.58
CA GLY A 223 -10.87 17.13 4.72
C GLY A 223 -10.83 15.65 4.36
N THR A 224 -10.79 14.77 5.36
CA THR A 224 -10.76 13.33 5.13
C THR A 224 -12.12 12.71 5.43
N VAL A 225 -12.54 11.76 4.60
CA VAL A 225 -13.72 10.92 4.82
C VAL A 225 -13.25 9.50 5.05
N ARG A 226 -13.60 8.92 6.21
CA ARG A 226 -13.27 7.55 6.58
C ARG A 226 -14.57 6.77 6.75
N VAL A 227 -14.81 5.83 5.84
CA VAL A 227 -15.93 4.89 5.90
C VAL A 227 -15.40 3.58 6.48
N LYS A 228 -15.88 3.22 7.68
CA LYS A 228 -15.53 1.96 8.33
C LYS A 228 -16.55 0.88 7.97
N SER A 229 -16.07 -0.29 7.59
CA SER A 229 -16.93 -1.42 7.26
C SER A 229 -16.86 -2.54 8.29
N ALA A 230 -17.90 -3.38 8.32
CA ALA A 230 -17.91 -4.61 9.08
C ALA A 230 -17.06 -5.72 8.44
N ARG A 231 -16.67 -5.53 7.17
CA ARG A 231 -15.76 -6.43 6.45
C ARG A 231 -14.33 -6.14 6.87
N ILE A 232 -13.57 -7.21 7.02
CA ILE A 232 -12.14 -7.11 7.33
C ILE A 232 -11.45 -6.42 6.15
N ASN A 233 -10.65 -5.38 6.41
CA ASN A 233 -9.97 -4.57 5.39
C ASN A 233 -10.89 -3.84 4.38
N GLY A 234 -12.15 -3.62 4.73
CA GLY A 234 -13.07 -2.85 3.90
C GLY A 234 -13.15 -1.37 4.28
N ASP A 235 -12.19 -0.81 5.02
CA ASP A 235 -12.23 0.61 5.37
C ASP A 235 -11.77 1.46 4.19
N ILE A 236 -12.65 2.33 3.71
CA ILE A 236 -12.32 3.31 2.67
C ILE A 236 -11.88 4.60 3.37
N VAL A 237 -10.66 5.06 3.06
CA VAL A 237 -10.14 6.36 3.51
C VAL A 237 -9.93 7.22 2.28
N PHE A 238 -10.80 8.23 2.13
CA PHE A 238 -10.68 9.22 1.07
C PHE A 238 -10.10 10.51 1.63
N GLU A 239 -8.84 10.77 1.29
CA GLU A 239 -8.13 11.95 1.76
C GLU A 239 -8.41 13.18 0.90
N SER A 240 -8.54 14.33 1.54
CA SER A 240 -8.73 15.63 0.89
C SER A 240 -9.98 15.70 -0.01
N ALA A 241 -11.03 15.01 0.42
CA ALA A 241 -12.36 15.10 -0.13
C ALA A 241 -12.84 16.57 -0.13
N SER A 242 -13.47 16.98 -1.22
CA SER A 242 -14.27 18.20 -1.24
C SER A 242 -15.52 18.02 -0.36
N GLU A 243 -15.83 19.00 0.48
CA GLU A 243 -17.05 19.00 1.32
C GLU A 243 -17.28 17.68 2.12
N PRO A 244 -16.30 17.25 2.93
CA PRO A 244 -16.32 15.91 3.55
C PRO A 244 -17.52 15.69 4.49
N MET A 245 -18.00 16.76 5.13
CA MET A 245 -19.18 16.71 6.02
C MET A 245 -20.47 16.41 5.25
N LEU A 246 -20.61 16.94 4.03
CA LEU A 246 -21.77 16.71 3.19
C LEU A 246 -21.81 15.26 2.69
N MET A 247 -20.66 14.73 2.28
CA MET A 247 -20.54 13.32 1.90
C MET A 247 -20.83 12.39 3.09
N GLN A 248 -20.27 12.68 4.27
CA GLN A 248 -20.59 11.93 5.50
C GLN A 248 -22.08 11.95 5.81
N GLN A 249 -22.73 13.12 5.76
CA GLN A 249 -24.15 13.26 6.04
C GLN A 249 -24.99 12.42 5.07
N LYS A 250 -24.65 12.41 3.79
CA LYS A 250 -25.37 11.62 2.77
C LYS A 250 -25.20 10.12 2.97
N ILE A 251 -23.97 9.64 3.19
CA ILE A 251 -23.71 8.22 3.46
C ILE A 251 -24.46 7.80 4.72
N MET A 252 -24.35 8.55 5.82
CA MET A 252 -25.04 8.25 7.08
C MET A 252 -26.56 8.29 6.95
N GLY A 253 -27.11 9.24 6.19
CA GLY A 253 -28.54 9.30 5.90
C GLY A 253 -29.03 8.02 5.23
N GLN A 254 -28.30 7.55 4.22
CA GLN A 254 -28.65 6.34 3.49
C GLN A 254 -28.46 5.06 4.34
N VAL A 255 -27.38 4.97 5.12
CA VAL A 255 -27.16 3.83 6.04
C VAL A 255 -28.25 3.76 7.11
N ARG A 256 -28.69 4.90 7.66
CA ARG A 256 -29.80 4.93 8.63
C ARG A 256 -31.12 4.51 8.01
N ALA A 257 -31.43 4.98 6.80
CA ALA A 257 -32.61 4.56 6.06
C ALA A 257 -32.62 3.04 5.81
N LEU A 258 -31.47 2.49 5.40
CA LEU A 258 -31.29 1.06 5.14
C LEU A 258 -31.41 0.23 6.43
N ARG A 259 -30.78 0.66 7.54
CA ARG A 259 -30.93 0.00 8.85
C ARG A 259 -32.36 0.02 9.36
N LYS A 260 -33.09 1.13 9.19
CA LYS A 260 -34.50 1.22 9.59
C LYS A 260 -35.36 0.23 8.80
N ALA A 261 -35.16 0.14 7.49
CA ALA A 261 -35.86 -0.84 6.64
C ALA A 261 -35.50 -2.30 7.01
N MET A 262 -34.23 -2.59 7.30
CA MET A 262 -33.81 -3.94 7.70
C MET A 262 -34.24 -4.33 9.11
N SER A 263 -34.32 -3.39 10.05
CA SER A 263 -34.68 -3.63 11.45
C SER A 263 -36.07 -4.27 11.55
N ASP A 264 -37.07 -3.63 10.97
CA ASP A 264 -38.48 -4.04 11.13
C ASP A 264 -38.73 -5.45 10.57
N ASP A 265 -38.16 -5.75 9.40
CA ASP A 265 -38.26 -7.08 8.78
C ASP A 265 -37.38 -8.14 9.47
N ASN A 266 -36.16 -7.79 9.91
CA ASN A 266 -35.27 -8.76 10.55
C ASN A 266 -35.74 -9.17 11.94
N TYR A 267 -36.30 -8.27 12.76
CA TYR A 267 -36.82 -8.66 14.07
C TYR A 267 -38.01 -9.61 13.93
N VAL A 268 -38.93 -9.33 12.99
CA VAL A 268 -40.06 -10.22 12.69
C VAL A 268 -39.57 -11.56 12.14
N ARG A 269 -38.59 -11.56 11.23
CA ARG A 269 -38.00 -12.80 10.68
C ARG A 269 -37.19 -13.60 11.70
N LEU A 270 -36.41 -12.95 12.57
CA LEU A 270 -35.62 -13.63 13.62
C LEU A 270 -36.52 -14.30 14.66
N VAL A 271 -37.61 -13.62 15.03
CA VAL A 271 -38.65 -14.18 15.92
C VAL A 271 -39.41 -15.30 15.20
N ALA A 272 -39.79 -15.11 13.94
CA ALA A 272 -40.53 -16.11 13.16
C ALA A 272 -39.71 -17.37 12.84
N ASP A 273 -38.43 -17.23 12.49
CA ASP A 273 -37.53 -18.37 12.18
C ASP A 273 -37.33 -19.26 13.42
N HIS A 274 -37.27 -18.66 14.61
CA HIS A 274 -37.10 -19.38 15.87
C HIS A 274 -38.41 -19.97 16.43
N ILE A 275 -39.55 -19.27 16.26
CA ILE A 275 -40.87 -19.74 16.73
C ILE A 275 -41.48 -20.78 15.78
N TYR A 276 -41.40 -20.56 14.46
CA TYR A 276 -42.03 -21.39 13.45
C TYR A 276 -41.09 -22.39 12.77
N GLY A 277 -39.81 -22.41 13.16
CA GLY A 277 -38.92 -23.53 12.91
C GLY A 277 -38.80 -23.92 11.43
N GLN A 278 -38.35 -23.00 10.59
CA GLN A 278 -37.69 -23.39 9.35
C GLN A 278 -36.31 -22.77 9.31
N LYS A 279 -35.40 -23.42 10.04
CA LYS A 279 -33.95 -23.20 9.97
C LYS A 279 -33.51 -23.30 8.51
N MET A 280 -33.70 -22.23 7.74
CA MET A 280 -33.30 -22.16 6.36
C MET A 280 -31.78 -22.19 6.42
N ALA A 281 -31.24 -23.38 6.16
CA ALA A 281 -29.83 -23.63 6.05
C ALA A 281 -29.33 -22.84 4.83
N ASN A 282 -29.16 -21.53 5.01
CA ASN A 282 -28.52 -20.66 4.05
C ASN A 282 -27.01 -20.92 4.16
N GLN A 283 -26.63 -22.15 3.83
CA GLN A 283 -25.26 -22.55 3.58
C GLN A 283 -24.90 -21.89 2.26
N ARG A 284 -24.45 -20.63 2.32
CA ARG A 284 -23.71 -20.06 1.20
C ARG A 284 -22.58 -21.06 0.90
N PRO A 285 -22.44 -21.54 -0.34
CA PRO A 285 -21.41 -22.51 -0.67
C PRO A 285 -20.06 -21.93 -0.22
N SER A 286 -19.35 -22.67 0.63
CA SER A 286 -17.99 -22.30 1.01
C SER A 286 -17.18 -22.10 -0.28
N PRO A 287 -16.48 -20.96 -0.45
CA PRO A 287 -15.66 -20.74 -1.63
C PRO A 287 -14.75 -21.96 -1.85
N MET A 288 -14.91 -22.60 -3.01
CA MET A 288 -14.12 -23.75 -3.38
C MET A 288 -12.66 -23.31 -3.49
N MET A 289 -11.81 -23.77 -2.57
CA MET A 289 -10.38 -23.48 -2.65
C MET A 289 -9.76 -24.22 -3.83
N ARG A 290 -9.13 -23.46 -4.73
CA ARG A 290 -8.33 -24.05 -5.81
C ARG A 290 -7.03 -24.57 -5.23
N LYS A 291 -6.88 -25.89 -5.19
CA LYS A 291 -5.60 -26.54 -4.81
C LYS A 291 -4.52 -26.14 -5.83
N THR A 292 -3.34 -25.77 -5.36
CA THR A 292 -2.17 -25.62 -6.24
C THR A 292 -1.55 -26.99 -6.39
N THR A 293 -1.96 -27.72 -7.43
CA THR A 293 -1.42 -29.04 -7.74
C THR A 293 -0.13 -28.86 -8.55
N VAL A 294 0.97 -29.40 -8.03
CA VAL A 294 2.24 -29.49 -8.78
C VAL A 294 2.23 -30.79 -9.60
N TRP A 295 3.22 -31.00 -10.46
CA TRP A 295 3.36 -32.25 -11.22
C TRP A 295 3.35 -33.48 -10.30
N ARG A 296 2.51 -34.46 -10.63
CA ARG A 296 2.17 -35.62 -9.78
C ARG A 296 3.38 -36.44 -9.32
N TRP A 297 4.47 -36.45 -10.08
CA TRP A 297 5.72 -37.17 -9.76
C TRP A 297 6.63 -36.41 -8.78
N LEU A 298 6.47 -35.08 -8.66
CA LEU A 298 7.18 -34.22 -7.71
C LEU A 298 6.44 -34.09 -6.37
N ASN A 299 5.28 -34.74 -6.21
CA ASN A 299 4.46 -34.62 -5.01
C ASN A 299 5.16 -35.14 -3.73
N TRP A 300 6.21 -35.98 -3.90
CA TRP A 300 7.07 -36.43 -2.79
C TRP A 300 8.00 -35.33 -2.25
N LEU A 301 8.37 -34.37 -3.10
CA LEU A 301 9.28 -33.26 -2.79
C LEU A 301 8.51 -31.97 -2.49
N ILE A 302 7.41 -31.74 -3.21
CA ILE A 302 6.56 -30.54 -3.13
C ILE A 302 5.11 -31.01 -2.92
N PRO A 303 4.61 -31.07 -1.68
CA PRO A 303 3.24 -31.49 -1.41
C PRO A 303 2.23 -30.47 -1.95
N ASN A 304 1.00 -30.93 -2.16
CA ASN A 304 -0.10 -30.06 -2.56
C ASN A 304 -0.34 -28.96 -1.52
N ASN A 305 -0.57 -27.74 -1.98
CA ASN A 305 -0.75 -26.58 -1.10
C ASN A 305 -2.07 -25.86 -1.45
N PRO A 306 -3.03 -25.70 -0.51
CA PRO A 306 -3.00 -26.15 0.88
C PRO A 306 -3.23 -27.66 1.07
N GLU A 307 -2.67 -28.20 2.16
CA GLU A 307 -3.03 -29.53 2.70
C GLU A 307 -4.34 -29.37 3.48
N ILE A 308 -5.37 -30.12 3.08
CA ILE A 308 -6.70 -30.09 3.71
C ILE A 308 -6.87 -31.38 4.49
N ASP A 309 -6.97 -31.29 5.80
CA ASP A 309 -7.42 -32.40 6.64
C ASP A 309 -8.93 -32.31 6.84
N GLU A 310 -9.67 -33.18 6.15
CA GLU A 310 -11.14 -33.20 6.17
C GLU A 310 -11.72 -33.59 7.55
N GLN A 311 -10.95 -34.30 8.39
CA GLN A 311 -11.44 -34.76 9.70
C GLN A 311 -11.42 -33.64 10.75
N SER A 312 -10.41 -32.76 10.71
CA SER A 312 -10.21 -31.68 11.68
C SER A 312 -10.57 -30.29 11.13
N SER A 313 -10.94 -30.19 9.84
CA SER A 313 -11.11 -28.91 9.12
C SER A 313 -9.87 -27.99 9.23
N MET A 314 -8.69 -28.59 9.47
CA MET A 314 -7.41 -27.91 9.57
C MET A 314 -6.86 -27.69 8.16
N LEU A 315 -6.49 -26.44 7.88
CA LEU A 315 -5.90 -26.02 6.62
C LEU A 315 -4.46 -25.64 6.88
N THR A 316 -3.54 -26.35 6.24
CA THR A 316 -2.10 -26.08 6.39
C THR A 316 -1.56 -25.54 5.07
N TRP A 317 -1.01 -24.33 5.13
CA TRP A 317 -0.26 -23.72 4.04
C TRP A 317 1.24 -23.80 4.31
N ARG A 318 1.98 -23.96 3.22
CA ARG A 318 3.44 -23.90 3.17
C ARG A 318 3.87 -22.72 2.28
N PRO A 319 5.14 -22.27 2.36
CA PRO A 319 5.68 -21.34 1.38
C PRO A 319 5.58 -21.89 -0.05
N HIS A 320 5.59 -21.01 -1.05
CA HIS A 320 5.49 -21.40 -2.46
C HIS A 320 6.76 -22.12 -2.94
N TRP A 321 6.60 -23.15 -3.77
CA TRP A 321 7.69 -24.01 -4.27
C TRP A 321 8.83 -23.24 -4.97
N LEU A 322 8.53 -22.09 -5.57
CA LEU A 322 9.52 -21.23 -6.20
C LEU A 322 10.61 -20.77 -5.22
N PHE A 323 10.27 -20.62 -3.93
CA PHE A 323 11.23 -20.21 -2.91
C PHE A 323 12.16 -21.33 -2.49
N LEU A 324 11.70 -22.59 -2.54
CA LEU A 324 12.59 -23.74 -2.44
C LEU A 324 13.60 -23.72 -3.59
N LEU A 325 13.15 -23.50 -4.82
CA LEU A 325 14.03 -23.39 -5.98
C LEU A 325 15.01 -22.22 -5.84
N GLN A 326 14.54 -21.05 -5.42
CA GLN A 326 15.37 -19.88 -5.17
C GLN A 326 16.43 -20.15 -4.08
N GLY A 327 16.06 -20.83 -2.99
CA GLY A 327 16.97 -21.23 -1.92
C GLY A 327 18.04 -22.21 -2.40
N LEU A 328 17.70 -23.09 -3.35
CA LEU A 328 18.62 -24.07 -3.94
C LEU A 328 19.59 -23.47 -4.98
N ILE A 329 19.25 -22.36 -5.63
CA ILE A 329 20.14 -21.70 -6.62
C ILE A 329 21.52 -21.40 -6.01
N GLY A 330 21.56 -20.88 -4.78
CA GLY A 330 22.81 -20.55 -4.09
C GLY A 330 23.76 -21.75 -3.98
N PRO A 331 23.34 -22.85 -3.34
CA PRO A 331 24.09 -24.10 -3.34
C PRO A 331 24.56 -24.51 -4.75
N PHE A 332 23.67 -24.50 -5.76
CA PHE A 332 24.02 -25.00 -7.09
C PHE A 332 25.08 -24.13 -7.79
N VAL A 333 24.99 -22.81 -7.64
CA VAL A 333 26.00 -21.88 -8.17
C VAL A 333 27.35 -22.10 -7.48
N TRP A 334 27.37 -22.26 -6.16
CA TRP A 334 28.59 -22.53 -5.41
C TRP A 334 29.21 -23.89 -5.72
N LEU A 335 28.39 -24.92 -5.94
CA LEU A 335 28.87 -26.20 -6.44
C LEU A 335 29.49 -26.05 -7.82
N GLY A 336 28.84 -25.32 -8.74
CA GLY A 336 29.38 -25.05 -10.07
C GLY A 336 30.73 -24.35 -10.03
N LEU A 337 30.85 -23.30 -9.20
CA LEU A 337 32.11 -22.58 -8.98
C LEU A 337 33.17 -23.45 -8.31
N GLY A 338 32.78 -24.26 -7.32
CA GLY A 338 33.68 -25.19 -6.64
C GLY A 338 34.26 -26.24 -7.59
N LEU A 339 33.41 -26.86 -8.42
CA LEU A 339 33.83 -27.81 -9.44
C LEU A 339 34.69 -27.16 -10.52
N LEU A 340 34.35 -25.95 -10.96
CA LEU A 340 35.15 -25.20 -11.93
C LEU A 340 36.54 -24.83 -11.37
N THR A 341 36.60 -24.45 -10.09
CA THR A 341 37.86 -24.18 -9.39
C THR A 341 38.71 -25.45 -9.29
N LEU A 342 38.09 -26.58 -8.95
CA LEU A 342 38.77 -27.88 -8.94
C LEU A 342 39.26 -28.30 -10.33
N LEU A 343 38.48 -28.06 -11.37
CA LEU A 343 38.85 -28.37 -12.75
C LEU A 343 40.04 -27.53 -13.23
N ILE A 344 40.04 -26.23 -12.95
CA ILE A 344 41.17 -25.33 -13.26
C ILE A 344 42.41 -25.75 -12.47
N GLY A 345 42.26 -26.00 -11.17
CA GLY A 345 43.36 -26.46 -10.30
C GLY A 345 43.94 -27.80 -10.75
N ALA A 346 43.11 -28.74 -11.19
CA ALA A 346 43.53 -30.03 -11.72
C ALA A 346 44.42 -29.89 -12.95
N ASN A 347 44.08 -28.97 -13.86
CA ASN A 347 44.82 -28.72 -15.10
C ASN A 347 46.14 -27.94 -14.86
N LEU A 348 46.17 -27.02 -13.89
CA LEU A 348 47.34 -26.18 -13.60
C LEU A 348 48.37 -26.85 -12.70
N LEU A 349 47.92 -27.52 -11.64
CA LEU A 349 48.80 -28.02 -10.58
C LEU A 349 49.11 -29.51 -10.72
N LEU A 350 48.47 -30.21 -11.66
CA LEU A 350 48.59 -31.67 -11.89
C LEU A 350 48.58 -32.48 -10.56
N PRO A 351 47.61 -32.25 -9.66
CA PRO A 351 47.59 -32.90 -8.35
C PRO A 351 47.36 -34.42 -8.49
N SER A 352 47.72 -35.19 -7.46
CA SER A 352 47.49 -36.62 -7.45
C SER A 352 45.98 -36.95 -7.58
N PRO A 353 45.59 -38.02 -8.31
CA PRO A 353 44.18 -38.38 -8.48
C PRO A 353 43.42 -38.62 -7.17
N LEU A 354 44.12 -39.14 -6.15
CA LEU A 354 43.59 -39.32 -4.79
C LEU A 354 43.19 -37.99 -4.14
N PHE A 355 44.02 -36.96 -4.27
CA PHE A 355 43.73 -35.64 -3.73
C PHE A 355 42.54 -34.99 -4.46
N LEU A 356 42.51 -35.09 -5.79
CA LEU A 356 41.40 -34.58 -6.60
C LEU A 356 40.07 -35.26 -6.24
N GLY A 357 40.08 -36.60 -6.09
CA GLY A 357 38.92 -37.37 -5.67
C GLY A 357 38.42 -36.97 -4.27
N GLY A 358 39.35 -36.85 -3.31
CA GLY A 358 39.03 -36.40 -1.95
C GLY A 358 38.45 -34.98 -1.91
N ALA A 359 39.06 -34.03 -2.62
CA ALA A 359 38.58 -32.65 -2.70
C ALA A 359 37.19 -32.56 -3.35
N THR A 360 36.95 -33.31 -4.43
CA THR A 360 35.64 -33.39 -5.08
C THR A 360 34.58 -33.95 -4.14
N PHE A 361 34.91 -35.02 -3.40
CA PHE A 361 34.00 -35.62 -2.42
C PHE A 361 33.63 -34.63 -1.31
N VAL A 362 34.60 -33.89 -0.75
CA VAL A 362 34.34 -32.88 0.28
C VAL A 362 33.44 -31.76 -0.25
N VAL A 363 33.71 -31.25 -1.46
CA VAL A 363 32.88 -30.22 -2.08
C VAL A 363 31.45 -30.70 -2.28
N LEU A 364 31.26 -31.93 -2.78
CA LEU A 364 29.94 -32.54 -2.95
C LEU A 364 29.23 -32.74 -1.60
N LEU A 365 29.94 -33.22 -0.58
CA LEU A 365 29.38 -33.45 0.74
C LEU A 365 28.88 -32.15 1.38
N VAL A 366 29.71 -31.09 1.35
CA VAL A 366 29.32 -29.77 1.87
C VAL A 366 28.10 -29.23 1.14
N PHE A 367 28.06 -29.38 -0.19
CA PHE A 367 26.91 -28.96 -0.99
C PHE A 367 25.64 -29.75 -0.64
N VAL A 368 25.72 -31.09 -0.52
CA VAL A 368 24.57 -31.92 -0.19
C VAL A 368 24.02 -31.56 1.20
N LEU A 369 24.89 -31.36 2.19
CA LEU A 369 24.47 -30.91 3.52
C LEU A 369 23.80 -29.53 3.48
N TRP A 370 24.33 -28.60 2.69
CA TRP A 370 23.74 -27.26 2.55
C TRP A 370 22.40 -27.28 1.82
N ALA A 371 22.27 -28.06 0.74
CA ALA A 371 21.01 -28.25 0.04
C ALA A 371 19.96 -28.93 0.94
N ALA A 372 20.38 -29.93 1.73
CA ALA A 372 19.51 -30.57 2.71
C ALA A 372 19.05 -29.58 3.80
N TRP A 373 19.94 -28.68 4.25
CA TRP A 373 19.58 -27.61 5.18
C TRP A 373 18.49 -26.71 4.62
N GLN A 374 18.63 -26.23 3.37
CA GLN A 374 17.63 -25.36 2.74
C GLN A 374 16.30 -26.06 2.50
N TRP A 375 16.35 -27.35 2.17
CA TRP A 375 15.14 -28.16 2.00
C TRP A 375 14.39 -28.36 3.32
N GLU A 376 15.12 -28.63 4.40
CA GLU A 376 14.54 -28.82 5.74
C GLU A 376 13.96 -27.51 6.29
N ASP A 377 14.63 -26.37 6.08
CA ASP A 377 14.13 -25.04 6.44
C ASP A 377 12.78 -24.75 5.75
N TYR A 378 12.71 -24.93 4.43
CA TYR A 378 11.48 -24.78 3.66
C TYR A 378 10.34 -25.70 4.11
N ARG A 379 10.66 -26.93 4.54
CA ARG A 379 9.65 -27.93 4.92
C ARG A 379 9.06 -27.67 6.30
N ASN A 380 9.80 -26.95 7.16
CA ASN A 380 9.44 -26.73 8.55
C ASN A 380 8.55 -25.50 8.77
N ASP A 381 8.51 -24.56 7.83
CA ASP A 381 7.62 -23.41 7.90
C ASP A 381 6.16 -23.82 7.58
N LEU A 382 5.27 -23.70 8.58
CA LEU A 382 3.88 -24.13 8.49
C LEU A 382 2.92 -23.05 9.01
N TYR A 383 1.93 -22.71 8.18
CA TYR A 383 0.83 -21.82 8.53
C TYR A 383 -0.46 -22.61 8.64
N ILE A 384 -1.03 -22.71 9.83
CA ILE A 384 -2.18 -23.57 10.11
C ILE A 384 -3.39 -22.73 10.49
N LEU A 385 -4.50 -22.90 9.78
CA LEU A 385 -5.80 -22.32 10.12
C LEU A 385 -6.77 -23.42 10.58
N THR A 386 -7.34 -23.22 11.75
CA THR A 386 -8.43 -24.03 12.29
C THR A 386 -9.69 -23.17 12.44
N PRO A 387 -10.88 -23.76 12.65
CA PRO A 387 -12.11 -23.00 12.83
C PRO A 387 -12.10 -22.00 14.00
N GLU A 388 -11.22 -22.21 15.00
CA GLU A 388 -11.18 -21.42 16.23
C GLU A 388 -9.89 -20.60 16.39
N LYS A 389 -8.78 -21.02 15.77
CA LYS A 389 -7.47 -20.38 15.93
C LYS A 389 -6.62 -20.39 14.66
N ILE A 390 -5.70 -19.44 14.61
CA ILE A 390 -4.61 -19.32 13.65
C ILE A 390 -3.31 -19.69 14.36
N ILE A 391 -2.48 -20.50 13.71
CA ILE A 391 -1.21 -20.99 14.26
C ILE A 391 -0.13 -20.76 13.21
N ASP A 392 1.01 -20.28 13.65
CA ASP A 392 2.20 -20.04 12.84
C ASP A 392 3.38 -20.74 13.51
N ILE A 393 4.03 -21.63 12.75
CA ILE A 393 5.15 -22.47 13.21
C ILE A 393 6.35 -22.15 12.33
N GLU A 394 7.34 -21.49 12.93
CA GLU A 394 8.64 -21.24 12.33
C GLU A 394 9.68 -22.13 13.01
N LYS A 395 10.37 -22.97 12.25
CA LYS A 395 11.36 -23.90 12.82
C LYS A 395 12.59 -24.01 11.93
N LYS A 396 13.73 -23.60 12.47
CA LYS A 396 15.03 -23.75 11.81
C LYS A 396 15.54 -25.20 11.91
N PRO A 397 16.29 -25.70 10.91
CA PRO A 397 16.95 -27.01 11.00
C PRO A 397 17.83 -27.09 12.27
N PHE A 398 17.56 -28.06 13.14
CA PHE A 398 18.23 -28.26 14.44
C PHE A 398 18.15 -27.09 15.44
N GLY A 399 17.29 -26.10 15.20
CA GLY A 399 17.08 -24.93 16.06
C GLY A 399 15.85 -25.05 16.97
N PRO A 400 15.57 -24.01 17.77
CA PRO A 400 14.33 -23.91 18.53
C PRO A 400 13.12 -23.75 17.59
N GLU A 401 11.97 -24.27 18.02
CA GLU A 401 10.68 -24.09 17.37
C GLU A 401 10.00 -22.86 17.97
N ASP A 402 9.67 -21.86 17.15
CA ASP A 402 8.82 -20.73 17.55
C ASP A 402 7.39 -21.00 17.07
N ARG A 403 6.48 -21.17 18.03
CA ARG A 403 5.09 -21.54 17.79
C ARG A 403 4.18 -20.48 18.37
N ARG A 404 3.54 -19.72 17.48
CA ARG A 404 2.62 -18.64 17.83
C ARG A 404 1.19 -19.07 17.55
N GLU A 405 0.28 -18.86 18.51
CA GLU A 405 -1.15 -19.12 18.33
C GLU A 405 -1.97 -17.87 18.64
N ALA A 406 -3.01 -17.61 17.85
CA ALA A 406 -4.02 -16.60 18.15
C ALA A 406 -5.44 -17.10 17.86
N GLY A 407 -6.37 -16.80 18.76
CA GLY A 407 -7.79 -17.08 18.56
C GLY A 407 -8.34 -16.27 17.39
N LEU A 408 -9.23 -16.88 16.60
CA LEU A 408 -9.81 -16.27 15.41
C LEU A 408 -10.65 -15.03 15.75
N GLY A 409 -11.26 -14.99 16.94
CA GLY A 409 -11.96 -13.81 17.46
C GLY A 409 -11.07 -12.60 17.75
N ALA A 410 -9.75 -12.81 17.95
CA ALA A 410 -8.78 -11.73 18.17
C ALA A 410 -8.23 -11.15 16.86
N VAL A 411 -8.56 -11.73 15.71
CA VAL A 411 -8.15 -11.24 14.40
C VAL A 411 -8.89 -9.95 14.08
N ASN A 412 -8.13 -8.87 13.92
CA ASN A 412 -8.66 -7.55 13.63
C ASN A 412 -8.60 -7.24 12.13
N ASN A 413 -7.41 -7.40 11.54
CA ASN A 413 -7.20 -7.08 10.14
C ASN A 413 -6.41 -8.17 9.38
N ILE A 414 -6.76 -8.40 8.11
CA ILE A 414 -6.14 -9.43 7.23
C ILE A 414 -5.83 -8.81 5.88
N SER A 415 -4.57 -8.47 5.60
CA SER A 415 -4.14 -7.87 4.31
C SER A 415 -3.31 -8.84 3.49
N SER A 416 -3.50 -8.86 2.17
CA SER A 416 -2.57 -9.51 1.25
C SER A 416 -1.63 -8.47 0.63
N GLN A 417 -0.34 -8.77 0.62
CA GLN A 417 0.70 -7.96 -0.02
C GLN A 417 1.23 -8.73 -1.23
N THR A 418 1.01 -8.18 -2.42
CA THR A 418 1.50 -8.77 -3.68
C THR A 418 2.20 -7.71 -4.54
N THR A 419 3.43 -8.00 -4.94
CA THR A 419 4.18 -7.32 -6.01
C THR A 419 3.74 -7.83 -7.39
N TYR A 420 4.02 -7.09 -8.46
CA TYR A 420 3.74 -7.50 -9.85
C TYR A 420 4.19 -8.94 -10.17
N ILE A 421 5.46 -9.25 -9.89
CA ILE A 421 6.07 -10.56 -10.11
C ILE A 421 5.36 -11.66 -9.30
N SER A 422 4.99 -11.35 -8.05
CA SER A 422 4.31 -12.29 -7.16
C SER A 422 2.89 -12.61 -7.64
N ASN A 423 2.17 -11.62 -8.19
CA ASN A 423 0.84 -11.84 -8.74
C ASN A 423 0.89 -12.66 -10.04
N LEU A 424 1.91 -12.45 -10.88
CA LEU A 424 2.12 -13.25 -12.10
C LEU A 424 2.46 -14.71 -11.77
N LEU A 425 3.33 -14.93 -10.78
CA LEU A 425 3.76 -16.25 -10.35
C LEU A 425 2.79 -16.91 -9.34
N GLY A 426 1.78 -16.18 -8.88
CA GLY A 426 0.72 -16.69 -8.02
C GLY A 426 1.10 -16.88 -6.56
N TYR A 427 2.05 -16.11 -6.02
CA TYR A 427 2.42 -16.10 -4.59
C TYR A 427 2.26 -14.70 -3.97
N GLY A 428 2.28 -14.61 -2.64
CA GLY A 428 2.38 -13.34 -1.93
C GLY A 428 2.31 -13.51 -0.42
N ASP A 429 2.35 -12.41 0.31
CA ASP A 429 2.37 -12.44 1.77
C ASP A 429 0.97 -12.10 2.31
N VAL A 430 0.54 -12.76 3.39
CA VAL A 430 -0.71 -12.46 4.09
C VAL A 430 -0.39 -12.04 5.51
N VAL A 431 -0.66 -10.77 5.83
CA VAL A 431 -0.44 -10.21 7.17
C VAL A 431 -1.77 -10.20 7.91
N VAL A 432 -1.83 -10.93 9.01
CA VAL A 432 -2.95 -11.01 9.94
C VAL A 432 -2.58 -10.28 11.22
N THR A 433 -3.18 -9.11 11.44
CA THR A 433 -3.01 -8.36 12.69
C THR A 433 -4.02 -8.82 13.73
N THR A 434 -3.53 -9.08 14.93
CA THR A 434 -4.36 -9.47 16.06
C THR A 434 -4.45 -8.32 17.06
N ALA A 435 -5.59 -8.21 17.75
CA ALA A 435 -5.79 -7.21 18.80
C ALA A 435 -5.06 -7.57 20.11
N GLY A 436 -4.49 -8.78 20.20
CA GLY A 436 -3.74 -9.26 21.37
C GLY A 436 -2.26 -8.87 21.32
N GLY A 437 -1.58 -8.98 22.47
CA GLY A 437 -0.14 -8.66 22.60
C GLY A 437 0.82 -9.60 21.86
N GLY A 438 0.31 -10.59 21.10
CA GLY A 438 1.11 -11.59 20.37
C GLY A 438 1.66 -11.12 19.02
N GLY A 439 1.41 -9.87 18.61
CA GLY A 439 1.93 -9.30 17.36
C GLY A 439 1.12 -9.67 16.11
N ALA A 440 1.66 -9.30 14.95
CA ALA A 440 1.08 -9.62 13.64
C ALA A 440 1.62 -10.96 13.13
N PHE A 441 0.73 -11.85 12.71
CA PHE A 441 1.07 -13.11 12.05
C PHE A 441 1.28 -12.83 10.58
N THR A 442 2.44 -13.20 10.04
CA THR A 442 2.76 -12.95 8.63
C THR A 442 2.98 -14.28 7.92
N PHE A 443 2.00 -14.69 7.13
CA PHE A 443 2.16 -15.84 6.28
C PHE A 443 2.96 -15.42 5.06
N CYS A 444 4.24 -15.76 5.06
CA CYS A 444 5.16 -15.38 4.00
C CYS A 444 4.97 -16.30 2.80
N ARG A 445 4.93 -15.72 1.61
CA ARG A 445 5.16 -16.39 0.32
C ARG A 445 4.13 -17.49 0.05
N VAL A 446 2.91 -17.30 0.51
CA VAL A 446 1.82 -18.27 0.36
C VAL A 446 1.33 -18.29 -1.09
N PRO A 447 1.03 -19.47 -1.67
CA PRO A 447 0.35 -19.51 -2.97
C PRO A 447 -1.05 -18.92 -2.87
N ARG A 448 -1.42 -18.13 -3.88
CA ARG A 448 -2.75 -17.51 -4.02
C ARG A 448 -3.21 -16.80 -2.75
N PRO A 449 -2.54 -15.71 -2.34
CA PRO A 449 -2.83 -15.02 -1.08
C PRO A 449 -4.28 -14.54 -0.98
N ARG A 450 -4.94 -14.23 -2.10
CA ARG A 450 -6.37 -13.84 -2.14
C ARG A 450 -7.30 -14.94 -1.61
N ASP A 451 -7.02 -16.20 -1.96
CA ASP A 451 -7.84 -17.35 -1.54
C ASP A 451 -7.69 -17.57 -0.03
N VAL A 452 -6.48 -17.38 0.50
CA VAL A 452 -6.16 -17.46 1.93
C VAL A 452 -6.94 -16.39 2.70
N VAL A 453 -6.88 -15.12 2.25
CA VAL A 453 -7.64 -14.02 2.88
C VAL A 453 -9.13 -14.32 2.89
N ALA A 454 -9.68 -14.79 1.76
CA ALA A 454 -11.09 -15.16 1.67
C ALA A 454 -11.46 -16.27 2.69
N LYS A 455 -10.60 -17.28 2.86
CA LYS A 455 -10.86 -18.40 3.76
C LYS A 455 -10.77 -18.01 5.24
N ILE A 456 -9.76 -17.23 5.63
CA ILE A 456 -9.65 -16.70 7.00
C ILE A 456 -10.87 -15.82 7.31
N THR A 457 -11.30 -14.99 6.35
CA THR A 457 -12.50 -14.15 6.50
C THR A 457 -13.76 -14.98 6.68
N GLU A 458 -13.93 -16.04 5.88
CA GLU A 458 -15.05 -16.98 6.00
C GLU A 458 -15.10 -17.61 7.40
N TYR A 459 -13.97 -18.14 7.89
CA TYR A 459 -13.91 -18.76 9.21
C TYR A 459 -14.21 -17.73 10.31
N ASN A 460 -13.72 -16.49 10.19
CA ASN A 460 -13.99 -15.43 11.18
C ASN A 460 -15.48 -15.07 11.22
N VAL A 461 -16.12 -14.93 10.06
CA VAL A 461 -17.57 -14.69 9.97
C VAL A 461 -18.35 -15.85 10.60
N ARG A 462 -17.95 -17.10 10.34
CA ARG A 462 -18.58 -18.29 10.94
C ARG A 462 -18.43 -18.30 12.46
N PHE A 463 -17.24 -17.97 12.96
CA PHE A 463 -16.96 -17.86 14.40
C PHE A 463 -17.83 -16.79 15.06
N LYS A 464 -17.90 -15.57 14.50
CA LYS A 464 -18.76 -14.48 15.01
C LYS A 464 -20.25 -14.82 14.99
N ARG A 465 -20.73 -15.53 13.96
CA ARG A 465 -22.12 -16.00 13.90
C ARG A 465 -22.43 -17.04 14.98
N ALA A 466 -21.50 -17.98 15.21
CA ALA A 466 -21.66 -18.97 16.25
C ALA A 466 -21.72 -18.32 17.65
N ASP A 467 -20.85 -17.32 17.88
CA ASP A 467 -20.83 -16.56 19.13
C ASP A 467 -22.11 -15.74 19.35
N LYS A 468 -22.58 -15.02 18.31
CA LYS A 468 -23.86 -14.31 18.34
C LYS A 468 -25.02 -15.23 18.66
N ASN A 469 -25.09 -16.41 18.04
CA ASN A 469 -26.14 -17.39 18.31
C ASN A 469 -26.12 -17.90 19.75
N ARG A 470 -24.93 -18.11 20.34
CA ARG A 470 -24.80 -18.45 21.77
C ARG A 470 -25.35 -17.33 22.65
N SER A 471 -24.92 -16.09 22.43
CA SER A 471 -25.40 -14.93 23.22
C SER A 471 -26.92 -14.72 23.12
N LEU A 472 -27.50 -14.97 21.95
CA LEU A 472 -28.94 -14.89 21.71
C LEU A 472 -29.67 -15.99 22.49
N ASN A 473 -29.18 -17.23 22.43
CA ASN A 473 -29.75 -18.34 23.20
C ASN A 473 -29.73 -18.06 24.71
N ASP A 474 -28.63 -17.50 25.21
CA ASP A 474 -28.51 -17.12 26.62
C ASP A 474 -29.52 -16.03 26.99
N MET A 475 -29.69 -15.01 26.14
CA MET A 475 -30.69 -13.96 26.32
C MET A 475 -32.13 -14.51 26.29
N LEU A 476 -32.44 -15.43 25.37
CA LEU A 476 -33.75 -16.10 25.33
C LEU A 476 -34.00 -16.96 26.56
N GLY A 477 -32.96 -17.66 27.06
CA GLY A 477 -33.04 -18.40 28.32
C GLY A 477 -33.38 -17.47 29.49
N LEU A 478 -32.72 -16.31 29.58
CA LEU A 478 -33.02 -15.30 30.60
C LEU A 478 -34.45 -14.78 30.48
N LEU A 479 -34.90 -14.46 29.26
CA LEU A 479 -36.27 -13.99 29.01
C LEU A 479 -37.33 -15.04 29.39
N ARG A 480 -37.07 -16.33 29.13
CA ARG A 480 -37.95 -17.42 29.58
C ARG A 480 -38.03 -17.48 31.10
N HIS A 481 -36.89 -17.46 31.79
CA HIS A 481 -36.87 -17.44 33.27
C HIS A 481 -37.57 -16.21 33.85
N TYR A 482 -37.39 -15.04 33.23
CA TYR A 482 -38.08 -13.83 33.64
C TYR A 482 -39.59 -13.94 33.45
N HIS A 483 -40.04 -14.46 32.30
CA HIS A 483 -41.46 -14.70 32.03
C HIS A 483 -42.08 -15.70 33.00
N ASP A 484 -41.40 -16.81 33.29
CA ASP A 484 -41.85 -17.82 34.24
C ASP A 484 -41.98 -17.23 35.65
N ALA A 485 -41.03 -16.40 36.09
CA ALA A 485 -41.08 -15.72 37.38
C ALA A 485 -42.25 -14.72 37.48
N GLN A 486 -42.59 -14.02 36.39
CA GLN A 486 -43.76 -13.14 36.35
C GLN A 486 -45.08 -13.92 36.46
N LEU A 487 -45.14 -15.11 35.85
CA LEU A 487 -46.29 -16.01 35.95
C LEU A 487 -46.45 -16.59 37.37
N GLU A 488 -45.35 -16.92 38.05
CA GLU A 488 -45.37 -17.38 39.46
C GLU A 488 -45.87 -16.32 40.43
N ARG A 489 -45.61 -15.03 40.15
CA ARG A 489 -46.03 -13.90 40.99
C ARG A 489 -47.41 -13.33 40.64
N GLU A 490 -48.13 -13.96 39.70
CA GLU A 490 -49.43 -13.48 39.18
C GLU A 490 -49.39 -12.04 38.63
N GLU A 491 -48.22 -11.53 38.23
CA GLU A 491 -48.07 -10.19 37.65
C GLU A 491 -48.67 -10.12 36.23
N ILE A 492 -48.90 -11.28 35.59
CA ILE A 492 -49.46 -11.42 34.25
C ILE A 492 -50.56 -12.49 34.28
N ASN A 493 -51.76 -12.15 33.80
CA ASN A 493 -52.85 -13.12 33.66
C ASN A 493 -52.45 -14.23 32.68
N ARG A 494 -52.58 -15.49 33.12
CA ARG A 494 -52.44 -16.63 32.22
C ARG A 494 -53.46 -16.50 31.09
N PRO A 495 -53.06 -16.69 29.81
CA PRO A 495 -54.03 -16.79 28.73
C PRO A 495 -54.92 -17.99 29.04
N THR A 496 -56.20 -17.74 29.29
CA THR A 496 -57.22 -18.78 29.36
C THR A 496 -57.33 -19.38 27.97
N LEU A 497 -56.87 -20.63 27.82
CA LEU A 497 -57.02 -21.42 26.60
C LEU A 497 -58.48 -21.61 26.21
#